data_AF-A0A7C1TYY5-F1
#
_entry.id   AF-A0A7C1TYY5-F1
#
_cell.length_a   1.000
_cell.length_b   1.000
_cell.length_c   1.000
_cell.angle_alpha   90.00
_cell.angle_beta   90.00
_cell.angle_gamma   90.00
#
_symmetry.space_group_name_H-M   'P 1'
#
loop_
_entity.id
_entity.type
_entity.pdbx_description
1 polymer ?
#
loop_
_entity_poly.entity_id
_entity_poly.type
_entity_poly.pdbx_seq_one_letter_code
_entity_poly.pdbx_strand_id
1 'polypeptide(L)'
;MKILQVSTTAQRFGAGIAAYRLHKGLRSIGADSWMLVNSVSQREDFILSPTNNLGKIMARLYPELDRIPGHISRSPPGVVSSSWVPNRLISRIKAQSADIVNLHWVNGGFMRIEALSKIRHPIVWTLHDMWAFSGGEHYLGESTRYKEGYSVSNRPDLETGLDVNPVARAVGPGASHGGSILYAAAIRIPLFGSL
;
A
#
# COMPACT_ATOMS: atom_id res chain seq x y z
N MET A 1 -2.99 19.41 14.47
CA MET A 1 -3.11 18.59 13.24
C MET A 1 -2.42 17.26 13.47
N LYS A 2 -3.18 16.16 13.49
CA LYS A 2 -2.69 14.80 13.68
C LYS A 2 -2.35 14.15 12.33
N ILE A 3 -1.10 13.74 12.18
CA ILE A 3 -0.56 13.10 10.97
C ILE A 3 -0.42 11.60 11.24
N LEU A 4 -1.12 10.77 10.48
CA LEU A 4 -1.02 9.32 10.58
C LEU A 4 -0.16 8.76 9.45
N GLN A 5 1.06 8.34 9.76
CA GLN A 5 1.93 7.58 8.87
C GLN A 5 1.47 6.11 8.87
N VAL A 6 1.11 5.56 7.71
CA VAL A 6 0.69 4.15 7.60
C VAL A 6 1.71 3.40 6.77
N SER A 7 2.32 2.36 7.36
CA SER A 7 3.40 1.60 6.73
C SER A 7 3.36 0.14 7.14
N THR A 8 3.72 -0.81 6.28
CA THR A 8 3.77 -2.23 6.68
C THR A 8 4.77 -2.44 7.83
N THR A 9 5.89 -1.72 7.84
CA THR A 9 6.91 -1.81 8.90
C THR A 9 7.30 -0.43 9.44
N ALA A 10 7.77 -0.41 10.68
CA ALA A 10 8.61 0.66 11.22
C ALA A 10 10.01 0.11 11.50
N GLN A 11 11.02 1.00 11.42
CA GLN A 11 12.44 0.74 11.78
C GLN A 11 13.17 -0.35 10.97
N ARG A 12 12.47 -1.09 10.09
CA ARG A 12 13.03 -2.15 9.24
C ARG A 12 12.65 -1.94 7.79
N PHE A 13 13.53 -2.40 6.90
CA PHE A 13 13.42 -2.29 5.44
C PHE A 13 13.43 -0.83 4.96
N GLY A 14 13.74 -0.59 3.68
CA GLY A 14 13.95 0.78 3.16
C GLY A 14 12.76 1.71 3.40
N ALA A 15 11.58 1.32 2.92
CA ALA A 15 10.36 2.11 3.07
C ALA A 15 9.97 2.35 4.53
N GLY A 16 10.06 1.32 5.38
CA GLY A 16 9.73 1.43 6.81
C GLY A 16 10.71 2.29 7.59
N ILE A 17 12.01 2.24 7.28
CA ILE A 17 13.02 3.13 7.85
C ILE A 17 12.77 4.58 7.41
N ALA A 18 12.48 4.81 6.14
CA ALA A 18 12.19 6.15 5.62
C ALA A 18 10.93 6.75 6.27
N ALA A 19 9.84 5.98 6.36
CA ALA A 19 8.60 6.38 7.05
C ALA A 19 8.86 6.69 8.53
N TYR A 20 9.64 5.86 9.21
CA TYR A 20 10.03 6.06 10.60
C TYR A 20 10.87 7.33 10.79
N ARG A 21 11.85 7.60 9.93
CA ARG A 21 12.65 8.83 9.98
C ARG A 21 11.79 10.07 9.77
N LEU A 22 10.85 10.05 8.81
CA LEU A 22 9.90 11.14 8.61
C LEU A 22 9.05 11.36 9.87
N HIS A 23 8.52 10.29 10.47
CA HIS A 23 7.76 10.37 11.71
C HIS A 23 8.57 11.02 12.84
N LYS A 24 9.81 10.58 13.09
CA LYS A 24 10.68 11.14 14.13
C LYS A 24 11.03 12.60 13.84
N GLY A 25 11.31 12.95 12.59
CA GLY A 25 11.57 14.33 12.16
C GLY A 25 10.39 15.25 12.45
N LEU A 26 9.17 14.86 12.05
CA LEU A 26 7.94 15.60 12.34
C LEU A 26 7.72 15.78 13.85
N ARG A 27 7.95 14.71 14.63
CA ARG A 27 7.85 14.79 16.10
C ARG A 27 8.89 15.71 16.71
N SER A 28 10.11 15.75 16.17
CA SER A 28 11.19 16.60 16.69
C SER A 28 10.90 18.11 16.54
N ILE A 29 10.05 18.49 15.58
CA ILE A 29 9.59 19.87 15.39
C ILE A 29 8.22 20.14 16.03
N GLY A 30 7.74 19.24 16.89
CA GLY A 30 6.50 19.42 17.67
C GLY A 30 5.21 19.02 16.96
N ALA A 31 5.26 18.41 15.76
CA ALA A 31 4.05 17.94 15.09
C ALA A 31 3.48 16.67 15.76
N ASP A 32 2.15 16.55 15.77
CA ASP A 32 1.44 15.37 16.28
C ASP A 32 1.44 14.23 15.25
N SER A 33 2.61 13.61 15.07
CA SER A 33 2.82 12.49 14.16
C SER A 33 2.66 11.16 14.90
N TRP A 34 1.94 10.22 14.29
CA TRP A 34 1.74 8.84 14.74
C TRP A 34 2.04 7.87 13.61
N MET A 35 2.53 6.68 13.93
CA MET A 35 2.67 5.59 12.96
C MET A 35 1.67 4.48 13.23
N LEU A 36 1.03 3.95 12.19
CA LEU A 36 0.23 2.73 12.23
C LEU A 36 0.89 1.67 11.35
N VAL A 37 1.35 0.58 11.99
CA VAL A 37 2.16 -0.43 11.30
C VAL A 37 1.63 -1.85 11.46
N ASN A 38 2.04 -2.74 10.54
CA ASN A 38 1.81 -4.18 10.69
C ASN A 38 2.81 -4.78 11.69
N SER A 39 4.08 -4.37 11.61
CA SER A 39 5.14 -4.87 12.49
C SER A 39 6.16 -3.79 12.83
N VAL A 40 6.83 -3.98 13.97
CA VAL A 40 7.86 -3.08 14.51
C VAL A 40 8.96 -3.93 15.14
N SER A 41 10.22 -3.49 15.06
CA SER A 41 11.33 -4.16 15.79
C SER A 41 11.29 -3.86 17.28
N GLN A 42 11.05 -2.60 17.64
CA GLN A 42 11.01 -2.16 19.02
C GLN A 42 9.78 -1.29 19.26
N ARG A 43 9.04 -1.59 20.33
CA ARG A 43 7.90 -0.76 20.72
C ARG A 43 8.38 0.63 21.14
N GLU A 44 7.73 1.65 20.62
CA GLU A 44 7.93 3.05 20.98
C GLU A 44 6.56 3.71 21.13
N ASP A 45 6.48 4.76 21.93
CA ASP A 45 5.33 5.64 21.96
C ASP A 45 5.06 6.22 20.57
N PHE A 46 3.80 6.56 20.30
CA PHE A 46 3.35 7.09 19.01
C PHE A 46 3.46 6.11 17.83
N ILE A 47 3.86 4.84 18.06
CA ILE A 47 3.86 3.77 17.06
C ILE A 47 2.85 2.68 17.43
N LEU A 48 1.78 2.60 16.65
CA LEU A 48 0.66 1.68 16.80
C LEU A 48 0.91 0.38 16.03
N SER A 49 1.20 -0.69 16.76
CA SER A 49 1.38 -2.05 16.21
C SER A 49 0.43 -3.05 16.89
N PRO A 50 0.20 -4.24 16.31
CA PRO A 50 -0.60 -5.27 16.96
C PRO A 50 -0.06 -5.63 18.35
N THR A 51 -0.90 -5.51 19.37
CA THR A 51 -0.50 -5.73 20.77
C THR A 51 -0.81 -7.15 21.26
N ASN A 52 -1.94 -7.71 20.84
CA ASN A 52 -2.41 -9.04 21.23
C ASN A 52 -1.81 -10.17 20.37
N ASN A 53 -1.89 -11.40 20.88
CA ASN A 53 -1.27 -12.58 20.23
C ASN A 53 -1.88 -12.86 18.86
N LEU A 54 -3.22 -12.83 18.75
CA LEU A 54 -3.90 -13.03 17.48
C LEU A 54 -3.47 -11.99 16.43
N GLY A 55 -3.40 -10.72 16.80
CA GLY A 55 -2.95 -9.65 15.90
C GLY A 55 -1.50 -9.82 15.46
N LYS A 56 -0.61 -10.26 16.34
CA LYS A 56 0.79 -10.58 16.01
C LYS A 56 0.90 -11.77 15.05
N ILE A 57 0.10 -12.80 15.27
CA ILE A 57 0.03 -13.97 14.38
C ILE A 57 -0.45 -13.54 13.00
N MET A 58 -1.56 -12.80 12.92
CA MET A 58 -2.08 -12.28 11.65
C MET A 58 -1.07 -11.38 10.93
N ALA A 59 -0.36 -10.53 11.67
CA ALA A 59 0.67 -9.66 11.10
C ALA A 59 1.82 -10.45 10.44
N ARG A 60 2.12 -11.65 10.94
CA ARG A 60 3.11 -12.56 10.34
C ARG A 60 2.52 -13.37 9.18
N LEU A 61 1.22 -13.68 9.21
CA LEU A 61 0.56 -14.43 8.13
C LEU A 61 0.28 -13.57 6.89
N TYR A 62 -0.07 -12.29 7.04
CA TYR A 62 -0.46 -11.46 5.89
C TYR A 62 0.57 -11.46 4.74
N PRO A 63 1.88 -11.30 4.98
CA PRO A 63 2.86 -11.36 3.91
C PRO A 63 2.93 -12.73 3.23
N GLU A 64 2.75 -13.82 3.96
CA GLU A 64 2.75 -15.18 3.38
C GLU A 64 1.52 -15.41 2.50
N LEU A 65 0.35 -14.94 2.93
CA LEU A 65 -0.86 -15.00 2.11
C LEU A 65 -0.72 -14.13 0.86
N ASP A 66 -0.15 -12.94 0.97
CA ASP A 66 0.00 -12.00 -0.15
C ASP A 66 0.94 -12.51 -1.24
N ARG A 67 1.83 -13.46 -0.93
CA ARG A 67 2.73 -14.10 -1.90
C ARG A 67 2.06 -15.17 -2.75
N ILE A 68 0.94 -15.74 -2.30
CA ILE A 68 0.26 -16.87 -2.99
C ILE A 68 0.00 -16.55 -4.47
N PRO A 69 -0.57 -15.40 -4.87
CA PRO A 69 -0.79 -15.10 -6.28
C PRO A 69 0.52 -14.95 -7.07
N GLY A 70 1.58 -14.44 -6.46
CA GLY A 70 2.91 -14.37 -7.07
C GLY A 70 3.45 -15.76 -7.43
N HIS A 71 3.26 -16.75 -6.54
CA HIS A 71 3.63 -18.14 -6.83
C HIS A 71 2.81 -18.74 -7.98
N ILE A 72 1.51 -18.46 -8.06
CA ILE A 72 0.64 -18.89 -9.16
C ILE A 72 1.08 -18.25 -10.49
N SER A 73 1.55 -17.01 -10.44
CA SER A 73 2.06 -16.25 -11.59
C SER A 73 3.47 -16.63 -12.00
N ARG A 74 4.15 -17.42 -11.15
CA ARG A 74 5.59 -17.70 -11.22
C ARG A 74 6.47 -16.45 -11.20
N SER A 75 5.96 -15.35 -10.64
CA SER A 75 6.74 -14.12 -10.47
C SER A 75 7.82 -14.36 -9.40
N PRO A 76 9.03 -13.79 -9.56
CA PRO A 76 10.07 -13.93 -8.54
C PRO A 76 9.62 -13.36 -7.18
N PRO A 77 10.04 -13.98 -6.06
CA PRO A 77 9.67 -13.50 -4.72
C PRO A 77 10.04 -12.03 -4.49
N GLY A 78 9.08 -11.23 -4.00
CA GLY A 78 9.30 -9.83 -3.66
C GLY A 78 9.27 -8.85 -4.84
N VAL A 79 9.01 -9.33 -6.07
CA VAL A 79 8.83 -8.45 -7.25
C VAL A 79 7.38 -7.97 -7.38
N VAL A 80 6.42 -8.73 -6.87
CA VAL A 80 5.00 -8.40 -6.90
C VAL A 80 4.35 -8.46 -5.52
N SER A 81 3.36 -7.60 -5.30
CA SER A 81 2.41 -7.67 -4.19
C SER A 81 1.00 -7.54 -4.73
N SER A 82 0.11 -8.45 -4.36
CA SER A 82 -1.24 -8.51 -4.96
C SER A 82 -2.31 -7.78 -4.16
N SER A 83 -2.01 -7.36 -2.92
CA SER A 83 -2.94 -6.63 -2.05
C SER A 83 -4.32 -7.27 -1.95
N TRP A 84 -4.39 -8.61 -1.95
CA TRP A 84 -5.65 -9.34 -1.96
C TRP A 84 -6.15 -9.71 -0.55
N VAL A 85 -5.24 -9.71 0.43
CA VAL A 85 -5.48 -10.27 1.76
C VAL A 85 -6.43 -9.40 2.59
N PRO A 86 -7.62 -9.88 2.96
CA PRO A 86 -8.53 -9.14 3.82
C PRO A 86 -7.91 -8.87 5.19
N ASN A 87 -8.03 -7.63 5.67
CA ASN A 87 -7.47 -7.23 6.96
C ASN A 87 -8.31 -6.11 7.62
N ARG A 88 -7.89 -5.71 8.82
CA ARG A 88 -8.59 -4.72 9.65
C ARG A 88 -7.99 -3.31 9.57
N LEU A 89 -7.18 -3.00 8.55
CA LEU A 89 -6.47 -1.73 8.47
C LEU A 89 -7.42 -0.52 8.49
N ILE A 90 -8.53 -0.57 7.76
CA ILE A 90 -9.50 0.54 7.72
C ILE A 90 -10.07 0.86 9.10
N SER A 91 -10.47 -0.15 9.86
CA SER A 91 -10.97 0.07 11.22
C SER A 91 -9.90 0.66 12.12
N ARG A 92 -8.63 0.23 11.95
CA ARG A 92 -7.49 0.78 12.70
C ARG A 92 -7.21 2.24 12.35
N ILE A 93 -7.29 2.63 11.07
CA ILE A 93 -7.15 4.02 10.62
C ILE A 93 -8.28 4.89 11.19
N LYS A 94 -9.54 4.44 11.06
CA LYS A 94 -10.71 5.16 11.57
C LYS A 94 -10.64 5.45 13.08
N ALA A 95 -10.06 4.54 13.85
CA ALA A 95 -9.89 4.70 15.29
C ALA A 95 -8.87 5.79 15.68
N GLN A 96 -8.10 6.34 14.74
CA GLN A 96 -7.07 7.33 15.05
C GLN A 96 -7.53 8.78 14.95
N SER A 97 -8.69 9.07 14.37
CA SER A 97 -9.17 10.44 14.15
C SER A 97 -8.08 11.35 13.57
N ALA A 98 -7.41 10.89 12.51
CA ALA A 98 -6.31 11.63 11.88
C ALA A 98 -6.83 12.79 11.03
N ASP A 99 -6.08 13.89 10.94
CA ASP A 99 -6.38 14.98 10.01
C ASP A 99 -5.86 14.67 8.60
N ILE A 100 -4.76 13.91 8.52
CA ILE A 100 -4.14 13.46 7.27
C ILE A 100 -3.55 12.07 7.43
N VAL A 101 -3.66 11.25 6.39
CA VAL A 101 -3.06 9.92 6.31
C VAL A 101 -1.96 9.93 5.25
N ASN A 102 -0.73 9.60 5.63
CA ASN A 102 0.39 9.47 4.69
C ASN A 102 0.78 8.00 4.56
N LEU A 103 0.63 7.44 3.36
CA LEU A 103 0.92 6.04 3.06
C LEU A 103 2.38 5.87 2.65
N HIS A 104 3.02 4.84 3.20
CA HIS A 104 4.39 4.44 2.88
C HIS A 104 4.43 2.92 2.71
N TRP A 105 4.60 2.43 1.48
CA TRP A 105 4.70 0.98 1.19
C TRP A 105 3.79 0.10 2.05
N VAL A 106 2.53 0.01 1.64
CA VAL A 106 1.44 -0.61 2.40
C VAL A 106 1.13 -2.03 1.90
N ASN A 107 2.14 -2.67 1.33
CA ASN A 107 2.07 -3.94 0.63
C ASN A 107 2.32 -5.13 1.58
N GLY A 108 2.45 -6.35 1.05
CA GLY A 108 2.63 -7.56 1.86
C GLY A 108 1.38 -7.91 2.67
N GLY A 109 0.22 -7.75 2.03
CA GLY A 109 -1.10 -8.02 2.63
C GLY A 109 -1.54 -7.03 3.71
N PHE A 110 -0.79 -5.94 3.94
CA PHE A 110 -1.12 -4.96 4.97
C PHE A 110 -2.26 -4.03 4.56
N MET A 111 -2.38 -3.69 3.29
CA MET A 111 -3.48 -2.92 2.74
C MET A 111 -4.02 -3.56 1.46
N ARG A 112 -5.34 -3.71 1.44
CA ARG A 112 -6.11 -3.98 0.23
C ARG A 112 -6.32 -2.70 -0.57
N ILE A 113 -6.30 -2.76 -1.90
CA ILE A 113 -6.47 -1.55 -2.71
C ILE A 113 -7.81 -0.84 -2.47
N GLU A 114 -8.87 -1.60 -2.17
CA GLU A 114 -10.21 -1.09 -1.84
C GLU A 114 -10.27 -0.38 -0.49
N ALA A 115 -9.20 -0.46 0.30
CA ALA A 115 -9.06 0.36 1.49
C ALA A 115 -8.99 1.85 1.11
N LEU A 116 -8.36 2.20 -0.01
CA LEU A 116 -8.17 3.60 -0.42
C LEU A 116 -9.50 4.36 -0.51
N SER A 117 -10.53 3.76 -1.12
CA SER A 117 -11.86 4.36 -1.24
C SER A 117 -12.63 4.44 0.09
N LYS A 118 -12.15 3.75 1.14
CA LYS A 118 -12.77 3.70 2.47
C LYS A 118 -12.08 4.61 3.48
N ILE A 119 -10.90 5.14 3.16
CA ILE A 119 -10.22 6.16 3.96
C ILE A 119 -10.89 7.51 3.65
N ARG A 120 -11.49 8.12 4.68
CA ARG A 120 -12.22 9.39 4.54
C ARG A 120 -11.36 10.64 4.80
N HIS A 121 -10.14 10.44 5.26
CA HIS A 121 -9.19 11.50 5.55
C HIS A 121 -8.39 11.85 4.29
N PRO A 122 -7.91 13.08 4.12
CA PRO A 122 -6.94 13.42 3.09
C PRO A 122 -5.78 12.43 3.06
N ILE A 123 -5.46 11.92 1.87
CA ILE A 123 -4.41 10.93 1.64
C ILE A 123 -3.23 11.58 0.94
N VAL A 124 -2.05 11.42 1.53
CA VAL A 124 -0.75 11.60 0.86
C VAL A 124 -0.15 10.22 0.67
N TRP A 125 0.53 9.99 -0.46
CA TRP A 125 1.22 8.73 -0.70
C TRP A 125 2.67 9.01 -1.06
N THR A 126 3.58 8.63 -0.16
CA THR A 126 5.01 8.68 -0.43
C THR A 126 5.41 7.40 -1.19
N LEU A 127 5.81 7.57 -2.45
CA LEU A 127 6.18 6.46 -3.32
C LEU A 127 7.62 6.00 -3.04
N HIS A 128 7.74 4.79 -2.49
CA HIS A 128 9.05 4.13 -2.28
C HIS A 128 9.42 3.19 -3.43
N ASP A 129 8.48 2.90 -4.31
CA ASP A 129 8.59 2.02 -5.47
C ASP A 129 7.47 2.35 -6.47
N MET A 130 7.33 1.54 -7.52
CA MET A 130 6.37 1.76 -8.61
C MET A 130 4.99 1.15 -8.33
N TRP A 131 4.80 0.47 -7.20
CA TRP A 131 3.63 -0.37 -6.93
C TRP A 131 2.31 0.39 -7.00
N ALA A 132 2.28 1.61 -6.45
CA ALA A 132 1.07 2.42 -6.31
C ALA A 132 0.41 2.77 -7.65
N PHE A 133 1.16 2.74 -8.76
CA PHE A 133 0.64 3.05 -10.10
C PHE A 133 0.79 1.91 -11.10
N SER A 134 1.68 0.94 -10.87
CA SER A 134 1.73 -0.30 -11.67
C SER A 134 0.48 -1.12 -11.40
N GLY A 135 0.15 -1.32 -10.13
CA GLY A 135 -0.97 -2.17 -9.69
C GLY A 135 -0.52 -3.50 -9.12
N GLY A 136 0.75 -3.87 -9.18
CA GLY A 136 1.20 -5.14 -8.59
C GLY A 136 2.71 -5.26 -8.51
N GLU A 137 3.42 -4.76 -9.51
CA GLU A 137 4.87 -4.85 -9.60
C GLU A 137 5.57 -3.70 -8.84
N HIS A 138 6.61 -4.03 -8.06
CA HIS A 138 7.40 -3.03 -7.33
C HIS A 138 8.35 -2.25 -8.25
N TYR A 139 8.91 -2.90 -9.27
CA TYR A 139 9.77 -2.29 -10.28
C TYR A 139 9.46 -2.89 -11.64
N LEU A 140 9.31 -2.03 -12.64
CA LEU A 140 8.79 -2.42 -13.96
C LEU A 140 9.87 -2.77 -14.98
N GLY A 141 11.13 -2.38 -14.75
CA GLY A 141 12.16 -2.43 -15.80
C GLY A 141 11.68 -1.67 -17.04
N GLU A 142 11.70 -2.34 -18.19
CA GLU A 142 11.23 -1.79 -19.47
C GLU A 142 9.70 -1.89 -19.68
N SER A 143 8.97 -2.51 -18.75
CA SER A 143 7.52 -2.69 -18.87
C SER A 143 6.74 -1.37 -18.79
N THR A 144 5.92 -1.11 -19.80
CA THR A 144 5.03 0.07 -19.91
C THR A 144 3.54 -0.26 -19.69
N ARG A 145 3.22 -1.49 -19.27
CA ARG A 145 1.84 -2.01 -19.12
C ARG A 145 0.93 -1.13 -18.27
N TYR A 146 1.48 -0.46 -17.27
CA TYR A 146 0.73 0.47 -16.41
C TYR A 146 0.12 1.66 -17.17
N LYS A 147 0.70 2.02 -18.33
CA LYS A 147 0.21 3.04 -19.26
C LYS A 147 -0.67 2.45 -20.35
N GLU A 148 -0.24 1.33 -20.92
CA GLU A 148 -0.89 0.70 -22.09
C GLU A 148 -2.13 -0.12 -21.74
N GLY A 149 -2.27 -0.50 -20.47
CA GLY A 149 -3.21 -1.51 -20.03
C GLY A 149 -2.55 -2.90 -19.98
N TYR A 150 -3.06 -3.76 -19.10
CA TYR A 150 -2.54 -5.11 -18.93
C TYR A 150 -3.25 -6.05 -19.90
N SER A 151 -2.50 -6.69 -20.79
CA SER A 151 -2.98 -7.74 -21.69
C SER A 151 -2.12 -8.99 -21.60
N VAL A 152 -2.61 -10.09 -22.18
CA VAL A 152 -1.82 -11.33 -22.33
C VAL A 152 -0.61 -11.10 -23.25
N SER A 153 -0.73 -10.22 -24.23
CA SER A 153 0.29 -10.00 -25.27
C SER A 153 1.45 -9.11 -24.84
N ASN A 154 1.30 -8.31 -23.78
CA ASN A 154 2.34 -7.39 -23.30
C ASN A 154 2.95 -7.81 -21.96
N ARG A 155 2.87 -9.11 -21.63
CA ARG A 155 3.35 -9.64 -20.36
C ARG A 155 4.89 -9.79 -20.34
N PRO A 156 5.57 -9.52 -19.20
CA PRO A 156 7.00 -9.76 -19.09
C PRO A 156 7.34 -11.26 -19.20
N ASP A 157 8.43 -11.59 -19.88
CA ASP A 157 8.88 -12.98 -20.09
C ASP A 157 9.11 -13.76 -18.79
N LEU A 158 9.44 -13.04 -17.71
CA LEU A 158 9.67 -13.62 -16.38
C LEU A 158 8.37 -14.09 -15.69
N GLU A 159 7.20 -13.72 -16.21
CA GLU A 159 5.90 -14.11 -15.66
C GLU A 159 5.17 -15.06 -16.61
N THR A 160 5.20 -16.35 -16.31
CA THR A 160 4.62 -17.37 -17.22
C THR A 160 3.35 -18.04 -16.67
N GLY A 161 2.87 -17.65 -15.48
CA GLY A 161 1.73 -18.29 -14.78
C GLY A 161 0.36 -17.66 -15.10
N LEU A 162 -0.57 -17.59 -14.15
CA LEU A 162 -1.75 -16.70 -14.28
C LEU A 162 -1.30 -15.25 -14.16
N ASP A 163 -1.90 -14.28 -14.85
CA ASP A 163 -1.58 -12.86 -14.62
C ASP A 163 -2.39 -12.32 -13.43
N VAL A 164 -1.70 -11.97 -12.34
CA VAL A 164 -2.31 -11.48 -11.10
C VAL A 164 -2.21 -9.96 -10.95
N ASN A 165 -1.45 -9.28 -11.81
CA ASN A 165 -1.31 -7.84 -11.78
C ASN A 165 -2.62 -7.08 -12.15
N PRO A 166 -3.47 -7.58 -13.08
CA PRO A 166 -4.80 -7.02 -13.32
C PRO A 166 -5.77 -7.13 -12.13
N VAL A 167 -5.60 -8.14 -11.27
CA VAL A 167 -6.55 -8.44 -10.17
C VAL A 167 -6.54 -7.33 -9.12
N ALA A 168 -5.39 -6.70 -8.90
CA ALA A 168 -5.26 -5.55 -8.02
C ALA A 168 -5.85 -4.24 -8.60
N ARG A 169 -6.27 -4.23 -9.87
CA ARG A 169 -7.05 -3.12 -10.47
C ARG A 169 -8.55 -3.40 -10.58
N ALA A 170 -9.01 -4.65 -10.46
CA ALA A 170 -10.37 -5.06 -10.83
C ALA A 170 -11.49 -4.66 -9.84
N VAL A 171 -11.21 -3.83 -8.83
CA VAL A 171 -12.18 -3.53 -7.76
C VAL A 171 -12.59 -2.07 -7.75
N GLY A 172 -13.30 -1.69 -8.81
CA GLY A 172 -14.15 -0.51 -8.92
C GLY A 172 -15.35 -0.85 -9.82
N PRO A 173 -16.58 -0.40 -9.52
CA PRO A 173 -17.72 -0.66 -10.38
C PRO A 173 -17.55 0.11 -11.71
N GLY A 174 -17.49 -0.58 -12.84
CA GLY A 174 -17.41 0.03 -14.17
C GLY A 174 -16.34 -0.49 -15.14
N ALA A 175 -15.73 -1.64 -14.89
CA ALA A 175 -14.81 -2.27 -15.85
C ALA A 175 -15.58 -2.91 -17.02
N SER A 176 -16.02 -2.10 -17.98
CA SER A 176 -16.47 -2.58 -19.29
C SER A 176 -15.69 -1.85 -20.40
N HIS A 177 -14.97 -2.66 -21.19
CA HIS A 177 -14.60 -2.46 -22.60
C HIS A 177 -14.14 -1.05 -23.02
N GLY A 178 -12.83 -0.92 -23.27
CA GLY A 178 -12.29 0.16 -24.10
C GLY A 178 -12.13 1.48 -23.36
N GLY A 179 -11.20 1.53 -22.42
CA GLY A 179 -10.80 2.78 -21.80
C GLY A 179 -9.56 2.56 -20.95
N SER A 180 -8.44 3.12 -21.39
CA SER A 180 -7.19 3.14 -20.65
C SER A 180 -7.43 3.83 -19.30
N ILE A 181 -7.69 3.07 -18.24
CA ILE A 181 -7.63 3.60 -16.87
C ILE A 181 -6.15 3.73 -16.54
N LEU A 182 -5.59 4.86 -16.99
CA LEU A 182 -4.44 5.47 -16.37
C LEU A 182 -4.82 5.73 -14.91
N TYR A 183 -4.30 4.92 -14.00
CA TYR A 183 -4.13 5.33 -12.59
C TYR A 183 -2.98 6.35 -12.45
N ALA A 184 -2.66 7.08 -13.52
CA ALA A 184 -1.90 8.32 -13.46
C ALA A 184 -2.89 9.45 -13.17
N ALA A 185 -2.84 10.01 -11.96
CA ALA A 185 -3.58 11.20 -11.55
C ALA A 185 -5.11 11.04 -11.38
N ALA A 186 -5.54 10.23 -10.41
CA ALA A 186 -6.83 10.46 -9.75
C ALA A 186 -6.82 10.01 -8.27
N ILE A 187 -5.74 10.28 -7.54
CA ILE A 187 -5.93 10.72 -6.16
C ILE A 187 -6.58 12.09 -6.33
N ARG A 188 -7.91 12.19 -6.21
CA ARG A 188 -8.55 13.47 -5.88
C ARG A 188 -8.01 13.86 -4.50
N ILE A 189 -6.84 14.48 -4.47
CA ILE A 189 -6.53 15.45 -3.44
C ILE A 189 -7.63 16.50 -3.66
N PRO A 190 -8.55 16.73 -2.70
CA PRO A 190 -9.43 17.86 -2.82
C PRO A 190 -8.51 19.08 -2.87
N LEU A 191 -8.37 19.67 -4.05
CA LEU A 191 -7.86 21.03 -4.17
C LEU A 191 -8.78 21.84 -3.27
N PHE A 192 -8.20 22.42 -2.22
CA PHE A 192 -8.86 23.39 -1.39
C PHE A 192 -9.57 24.38 -2.32
N GLY A 193 -10.90 24.46 -2.17
CA GLY A 193 -11.67 25.51 -2.81
C GLY A 193 -11.01 26.85 -2.48
N SER A 194 -10.87 27.68 -3.50
CA SER A 194 -10.51 29.08 -3.36
C SER A 194 -11.34 29.73 -2.25
N LEU A 195 -10.64 30.52 -1.43
CA LEU A 195 -11.19 31.51 -0.50
C LEU A 195 -12.27 32.38 -1.16
#